data_AF-A0A9P6DQX5-F1
#
_entry.id   AF-A0A9P6DQX5-F1
#
_cell.length_a   1.000
_cell.length_b   1.000
_cell.length_c   1.000
_cell.angle_alpha   90.00
_cell.angle_beta   90.00
_cell.angle_gamma   90.00
#
_symmetry.space_group_name_H-M   'P 1'
#
loop_
_entity.id
_entity.type
_entity.pdbx_description
1 polymer ?
#
loop_
_entity_poly.entity_id
_entity_poly.type
_entity_poly.pdbx_seq_one_letter_code
_entity_poly.pdbx_strand_id
1 'polypeptide(L)'
;LGTYGRPPEIAMWIKNYRKLTFSPCISDVSKYENAWWQWWTSCQPPWRPKDLRTDPPHHTVPPEADWSVVKKGGLNGLLSVMIALGFW
;
A
#
# COMPACT_ATOMS: atom_id res chain seq x y z
N LEU A 1 -4.46 -4.04 6.92
CA LEU A 1 -4.32 -2.69 6.35
C LEU A 1 -5.68 -2.22 5.82
N GLY A 2 -5.88 -0.91 5.60
CA GLY A 2 -7.09 -0.41 4.93
C GLY A 2 -7.25 -1.00 3.53
N THR A 3 -8.48 -1.02 3.01
CA THR A 3 -8.78 -1.60 1.68
C THR A 3 -9.17 -0.56 0.64
N TYR A 4 -9.27 0.72 1.02
CA TYR A 4 -9.61 1.81 0.13
C TYR A 4 -8.52 2.01 -0.93
N GLY A 5 -8.89 2.08 -2.20
CA GLY A 5 -7.95 2.21 -3.32
C GLY A 5 -7.07 0.97 -3.59
N ARG A 6 -7.16 -0.10 -2.78
CA ARG A 6 -6.28 -1.27 -2.90
C ARG A 6 -6.43 -1.93 -4.29
N PRO A 7 -5.33 -2.17 -5.02
CA PRO A 7 -5.38 -2.86 -6.30
C PRO A 7 -6.07 -4.24 -6.20
N PRO A 8 -6.97 -4.59 -7.12
CA PRO A 8 -7.70 -5.87 -7.09
C PRO A 8 -6.78 -7.11 -7.15
N GLU A 9 -5.61 -6.98 -7.77
CA GLU A 9 -4.55 -7.99 -7.86
C GLU A 9 -4.10 -8.44 -6.47
N ILE A 10 -4.11 -7.55 -5.47
CA ILE A 10 -3.79 -7.91 -4.09
C ILE A 10 -4.89 -8.77 -3.46
N ALA A 11 -6.15 -8.51 -3.80
CA ALA A 11 -7.23 -9.41 -3.40
C ALA A 11 -7.10 -10.77 -4.09
N MET A 12 -6.67 -10.83 -5.35
CA MET A 12 -6.40 -12.08 -6.05
C MET A 12 -5.24 -12.87 -5.42
N TRP A 13 -4.12 -12.21 -5.09
CA TRP A 13 -2.99 -12.85 -4.41
C TRP A 13 -3.38 -13.37 -3.03
N ILE A 14 -4.16 -12.61 -2.25
CA ILE A 14 -4.69 -13.06 -0.96
C ILE A 14 -5.59 -14.29 -1.12
N LYS A 15 -6.47 -14.32 -2.13
CA LYS A 15 -7.32 -15.48 -2.46
C LYS A 15 -6.49 -16.70 -2.90
N ASN A 16 -5.33 -16.48 -3.50
CA ASN A 16 -4.37 -17.52 -3.88
C ASN A 16 -3.41 -17.90 -2.74
N TYR A 17 -3.90 -17.86 -1.49
CA TYR A 17 -3.15 -18.24 -0.29
C TYR A 17 -1.85 -17.46 -0.08
N ARG A 18 -1.72 -16.27 -0.65
CA ARG A 18 -0.53 -15.41 -0.53
C ARG A 18 0.76 -16.09 -1.01
N LYS A 19 0.65 -17.00 -1.98
CA LYS A 19 1.81 -17.68 -2.57
C LYS A 19 2.75 -16.66 -3.19
N LEU A 20 4.02 -16.66 -2.79
CA LEU A 20 5.05 -15.79 -3.38
C LEU A 20 5.36 -16.16 -4.84
N THR A 21 5.07 -17.41 -5.22
CA THR A 21 5.21 -17.89 -6.60
C THR A 21 4.03 -17.50 -7.50
N PHE A 22 2.98 -16.90 -6.95
CA PHE A 22 1.83 -16.42 -7.69
C PHE A 22 1.91 -14.90 -7.85
N SER A 23 2.10 -14.44 -9.08
CA SER A 23 1.97 -13.04 -9.46
C SER A 23 0.72 -12.85 -10.32
N PRO A 24 -0.23 -11.97 -9.95
CA PRO A 24 -1.37 -11.63 -10.78
C PRO A 24 -0.94 -10.98 -12.09
N CYS A 25 -1.68 -11.21 -13.18
CA CYS A 25 -1.45 -10.49 -14.43
C CYS A 25 -1.95 -9.05 -14.29
N ILE A 26 -1.05 -8.06 -14.43
CA ILE A 26 -1.39 -6.64 -14.51
C ILE A 26 -1.60 -6.29 -15.98
N SER A 27 -2.85 -6.14 -16.40
CA SER A 27 -3.20 -5.81 -17.79
C SER A 27 -3.01 -4.34 -18.15
N ASP A 28 -3.08 -3.45 -17.15
CA ASP A 28 -2.94 -2.01 -17.29
C ASP A 28 -2.05 -1.47 -16.16
N VAL A 29 -0.79 -1.22 -16.50
CA VAL A 29 0.24 -0.80 -15.54
C VAL A 29 -0.07 0.58 -14.97
N SER A 30 -0.52 1.53 -15.78
CA SER A 30 -0.83 2.89 -15.31
C SER A 30 -2.02 2.89 -14.35
N LYS A 31 -3.04 2.07 -14.60
CA LYS A 31 -4.16 1.90 -13.67
C LYS A 31 -3.71 1.25 -12.36
N TYR A 32 -2.84 0.25 -12.44
CA TYR A 32 -2.29 -0.40 -11.25
C TYR A 32 -1.45 0.57 -10.41
N GLU A 33 -0.54 1.32 -11.03
CA GLU A 33 0.29 2.34 -10.39
C GLU A 33 -0.59 3.37 -9.65
N ASN A 34 -1.61 3.90 -10.33
CA ASN A 34 -2.53 4.87 -9.73
C ASN A 34 -3.27 4.30 -8.51
N ALA A 35 -3.77 3.07 -8.61
CA ALA A 35 -4.42 2.38 -7.49
C ALA A 35 -3.44 2.12 -6.34
N TRP A 36 -2.20 1.73 -6.65
CA TRP A 36 -1.17 1.48 -5.65
C TRP A 36 -0.87 2.74 -4.84
N TRP A 37 -0.63 3.89 -5.50
CA TRP A 37 -0.39 5.16 -4.83
C TRP A 37 -1.59 5.61 -3.99
N GLN A 38 -2.81 5.54 -4.55
CA GLN A 38 -4.03 5.88 -3.82
C GLN A 38 -4.19 5.04 -2.54
N TRP A 39 -3.92 3.74 -2.64
CA TRP A 39 -3.98 2.84 -1.50
C TRP A 39 -2.91 3.16 -0.46
N TRP A 40 -1.65 3.33 -0.88
CA TRP A 40 -0.53 3.60 0.03
C TRP A 40 -0.72 4.92 0.77
N THR A 41 -1.16 5.96 0.07
CA THR A 41 -1.53 7.25 0.64
C THR A 41 -2.65 7.13 1.65
N SER A 42 -3.71 6.35 1.36
CA SER A 42 -4.82 6.14 2.31
C SER A 42 -4.40 5.40 3.59
N CYS A 43 -3.29 4.67 3.55
CA CYS A 43 -2.75 3.96 4.70
C CYS A 43 -1.85 4.81 5.59
N GLN A 44 -1.46 6.01 5.14
CA GLN A 44 -0.56 6.84 5.91
C GLN A 44 -1.26 7.54 7.08
N PRO A 45 -0.50 7.90 8.12
CA PRO A 45 -0.99 8.79 9.15
C PRO A 45 -1.41 10.16 8.61
N PRO A 46 -2.38 10.84 9.26
CA PRO A 46 -2.87 12.15 8.80
C PRO A 46 -1.81 13.26 8.73
N TRP A 47 -0.74 13.13 9.51
CA TRP A 47 0.36 14.11 9.55
C TRP A 47 1.34 13.95 8.37
N ARG A 48 1.20 12.90 7.54
CA ARG A 48 1.96 12.76 6.29
C ARG A 48 1.25 13.46 5.12
N PRO A 49 1.98 13.77 4.03
CA PRO A 49 1.39 14.32 2.81
C PRO A 49 0.21 13.49 2.30
N LYS A 50 -0.82 14.19 1.83
CA LYS A 50 -2.02 13.58 1.23
C LYS A 50 -1.81 13.09 -0.19
N ASP A 51 -0.68 13.41 -0.81
CA ASP A 51 -0.26 12.86 -2.10
C ASP A 51 1.22 12.51 -2.02
N LEU A 52 1.52 11.24 -1.75
CA LEU A 52 2.90 10.77 -1.60
C LEU A 52 3.58 10.50 -2.94
N ARG A 53 2.82 10.54 -4.04
CA ARG A 53 3.37 10.37 -5.37
C ARG A 53 4.16 11.61 -5.77
N THR A 54 3.66 12.78 -5.39
CA THR A 54 4.23 14.08 -5.74
C THR A 54 4.97 14.75 -4.58
N ASP A 55 4.63 14.42 -3.33
CA ASP A 55 5.24 14.98 -2.12
C ASP A 55 5.84 13.87 -1.23
N PRO A 56 7.17 13.63 -1.31
CA PRO A 56 7.80 12.56 -0.56
C PRO A 56 7.75 12.83 0.97
N PRO A 57 7.80 11.79 1.81
CA PRO A 57 7.73 11.97 3.26
C PRO A 57 8.85 12.88 3.78
N HIS A 58 8.48 13.92 4.53
CA HIS A 58 9.45 14.76 5.23
C HIS A 58 10.26 13.96 6.26
N HIS A 59 11.54 14.31 6.39
CA HIS A 59 12.44 13.74 7.39
C HIS A 59 12.09 14.19 8.82
N THR A 60 11.39 15.32 8.94
CA THR A 60 10.95 15.88 10.21
C THR A 60 9.62 15.27 10.62
N VAL A 61 9.61 14.59 11.75
CA VAL A 61 8.40 14.01 12.36
C VAL A 61 7.84 15.01 13.37
N PRO A 62 6.58 15.47 13.22
CA PRO A 62 5.96 16.36 14.20
C PRO A 62 5.90 15.72 15.60
N PRO A 63 5.99 16.51 16.70
CA PRO A 63 5.90 15.98 18.07
C PRO A 63 4.65 15.15 18.35
N GLU A 64 3.54 15.50 17.72
CA GLU A 64 2.22 14.86 17.81
C GLU A 64 2.01 13.70 16.83
N ALA A 65 3.06 13.25 16.14
CA ALA A 65 2.97 12.18 15.15
C ALA A 65 2.62 10.82 15.77
N ASP A 66 1.42 10.33 15.45
CA ASP A 66 1.02 8.96 15.78
C ASP A 66 1.33 7.98 14.64
N TRP A 67 2.07 6.93 14.95
CA TRP A 67 2.43 5.84 14.04
C TRP A 67 1.56 4.58 14.24
N SER A 68 0.69 4.55 15.25
CA SER A 68 -0.15 3.39 15.57
C SER A 68 -0.97 2.89 14.38
N VAL A 69 -1.37 3.81 13.50
CA VAL A 69 -2.16 3.55 12.29
C VAL A 69 -1.44 2.69 11.26
N VAL A 70 -0.10 2.78 11.17
CA VAL A 70 0.72 1.93 10.27
C VAL A 70 1.30 0.70 10.96
N LYS A 71 1.21 0.59 12.30
CA LYS A 71 1.57 -0.60 13.08
C LYS A 71 0.54 -1.73 12.91
N LYS A 72 0.22 -2.07 11.67
CA LYS A 72 -0.68 -3.16 11.29
C LYS A 72 0.17 -4.39 10.97
N GLY A 73 0.48 -5.17 12.00
CA GLY A 73 1.09 -6.48 11.84
C GLY A 73 0.15 -7.50 11.19
N GLY A 74 0.69 -8.70 10.90
CA GLY A 74 -0.07 -9.83 10.36
C GLY A 74 -0.04 -9.95 8.84
N LEU A 75 -0.69 -11.01 8.34
CA LEU A 75 -0.61 -11.47 6.94
C LEU A 75 -1.13 -10.48 5.89
N ASN A 76 -1.92 -9.49 6.31
CA ASN A 76 -2.47 -8.43 5.45
C ASN A 76 -2.00 -7.03 5.91
N GLY A 77 -0.84 -6.97 6.55
CA GLY A 77 -0.20 -5.76 7.05
C GLY A 77 0.65 -5.06 5.99
N LEU A 78 1.77 -4.49 6.41
CA LEU A 78 2.73 -3.80 5.54
C LEU A 78 3.29 -4.72 4.43
N LEU A 79 3.40 -6.02 4.69
CA LEU A 79 3.83 -7.01 3.68
C LEU A 79 2.98 -6.94 2.41
N SER A 80 1.67 -6.71 2.51
CA SER A 80 0.81 -6.62 1.33
C SER A 80 1.16 -5.42 0.44
N VAL A 81 1.65 -4.31 1.02
CA VAL A 81 2.11 -3.14 0.26
C VAL A 81 3.41 -3.45 -0.48
N MET A 82 4.35 -4.14 0.19
CA MET A 82 5.62 -4.55 -0.41
C MET A 82 5.42 -5.55 -1.55
N ILE A 83 4.54 -6.54 -1.36
CA ILE A 83 4.17 -7.48 -2.43
C ILE A 83 3.51 -6.74 -3.60
N ALA A 84 2.65 -5.76 -3.31
CA ALA A 84 2.03 -4.96 -4.36
C ALA A 84 3.05 -4.15 -5.16
N LEU A 85 4.09 -3.61 -4.52
CA LEU A 85 5.20 -3.01 -5.24
C LEU A 85 5.93 -4.06 -6.08
N GLY A 86 6.21 -5.25 -5.54
CA GLY A 86 6.92 -6.28 -6.31
C GLY A 86 6.18 -6.82 -7.53
N PHE A 87 4.87 -6.57 -7.67
CA PHE A 87 4.13 -6.91 -8.88
C PHE A 87 4.32 -5.89 -10.02
N TRP A 88 4.74 -4.66 -9.71
CA TRP A 88 4.91 -3.54 -10.66
C TRP A 88 6.38 -3.13 -10.76
#